data_AF-A0A2D8LIQ0-F1
#
_entry.id   AF-A0A2D8LIQ0-F1
#
_cell.length_a   1.000
_cell.length_b   1.000
_cell.length_c   1.000
_cell.angle_alpha   90.00
_cell.angle_beta   90.00
_cell.angle_gamma   90.00
#
_symmetry.space_group_name_H-M   'P 1'
#
loop_
_entity.id
_entity.type
_entity.pdbx_description
1 polymer ?
#
loop_
_entity_poly.entity_id
_entity_poly.type
_entity_poly.pdbx_seq_one_letter_code
_entity_poly.pdbx_strand_id
1 'polypeptide(L)'
;MEPSISTKSSFTLLLTMLLEGARLEIPDARCTFSYYWDPKISEGKAQLVGINGSMLAITLFSEMQERYIVFKSDMQPTKYSIKGVEVVIHSIVLHISLETEEKAAAITFNFNKSVIQTNEGYKGIME
;
A
#
# COMPACT_ATOMS: atom_id res chain seq x y z
N MET A 1 14.56 -16.03 18.05
CA MET A 1 14.09 -16.33 16.68
C MET A 1 14.43 -15.11 15.86
N GLU A 2 15.33 -15.24 14.88
CA GLU A 2 15.56 -14.14 13.93
C GLU A 2 14.34 -14.07 13.00
N PRO A 3 13.72 -12.90 12.79
CA PRO A 3 12.60 -12.77 11.87
C PRO A 3 13.06 -13.11 10.45
N SER A 4 12.48 -14.15 9.86
CA SER A 4 12.82 -14.65 8.52
C SER A 4 12.11 -13.88 7.41
N ILE A 5 11.99 -12.56 7.53
CA ILE A 5 11.33 -11.77 6.49
C ILE A 5 12.10 -11.89 5.19
N SER A 6 11.36 -12.15 4.11
CA SER A 6 11.92 -12.07 2.76
C SER A 6 12.46 -10.67 2.51
N THR A 7 13.77 -10.56 2.31
CA THR A 7 14.44 -9.26 2.07
C THR A 7 14.02 -8.62 0.75
N LYS A 8 13.39 -9.38 -0.17
CA LYS A 8 12.81 -8.87 -1.41
C LYS A 8 11.65 -9.74 -1.86
N SER A 9 10.49 -9.14 -2.11
CA SER A 9 9.31 -9.88 -2.56
C SER A 9 8.39 -9.05 -3.45
N SER A 10 7.53 -9.73 -4.21
CA SER A 10 6.46 -9.16 -5.03
C SER A 10 5.18 -9.92 -4.75
N PHE A 11 4.08 -9.19 -4.56
CA PHE A 11 2.78 -9.77 -4.20
C PHE A 11 1.64 -8.87 -4.68
N THR A 12 0.43 -9.43 -4.70
CA THR A 12 -0.78 -8.67 -5.04
C THR A 12 -1.72 -8.68 -3.85
N LEU A 13 -2.24 -7.50 -3.49
CA LEU A 13 -3.32 -7.34 -2.53
C LEU A 13 -4.60 -6.91 -3.26
N LEU A 14 -5.72 -7.42 -2.79
CA LEU A 14 -7.03 -7.04 -3.27
C LEU A 14 -7.66 -6.05 -2.29
N LEU A 15 -7.86 -4.81 -2.73
CA LEU A 15 -8.49 -3.76 -1.94
C LEU A 15 -9.98 -3.71 -2.25
N THR A 16 -10.76 -4.47 -1.48
CA THR A 16 -12.21 -4.60 -1.61
C THR A 16 -12.99 -3.95 -0.48
N MET A 17 -12.30 -3.48 0.57
CA MET A 17 -12.93 -2.89 1.73
C MET A 17 -12.85 -1.37 1.68
N LEU A 18 -13.86 -0.73 2.26
CA LEU A 18 -13.95 0.70 2.43
C LEU A 18 -13.70 1.01 3.90
N LEU A 19 -12.62 1.73 4.19
CA LEU A 19 -12.38 2.27 5.53
C LEU A 19 -13.09 3.62 5.70
N GLU A 20 -13.10 4.44 4.65
CA GLU A 20 -13.79 5.73 4.60
C GLU A 20 -14.37 5.97 3.20
N GLY A 21 -15.50 6.66 3.13
CA GLY A 21 -16.14 7.10 1.89
C GLY A 21 -17.52 6.48 1.66
N ALA A 22 -18.15 6.86 0.55
CA ALA A 22 -19.48 6.35 0.18
C ALA A 22 -19.44 5.13 -0.74
N ARG A 23 -18.33 4.94 -1.49
CA ARG A 23 -18.14 3.83 -2.42
C ARG A 23 -16.66 3.58 -2.71
N LEU A 24 -16.38 2.39 -3.22
CA LEU A 24 -15.08 2.04 -3.78
C LEU A 24 -14.80 2.88 -5.05
N GLU A 25 -13.67 3.59 -5.10
CA GLU A 25 -13.22 4.30 -6.32
C GLU A 25 -12.80 3.32 -7.41
N ILE A 26 -12.17 2.21 -7.01
CA ILE A 26 -11.83 1.10 -7.89
C ILE A 26 -12.41 -0.17 -7.29
N PRO A 27 -13.53 -0.69 -7.81
CA PRO A 27 -14.03 -2.01 -7.43
C PRO A 27 -12.96 -3.08 -7.72
N ASP A 28 -12.77 -4.01 -6.78
CA ASP A 28 -11.79 -5.10 -6.88
C ASP A 28 -10.38 -4.63 -7.26
N ALA A 29 -9.88 -3.58 -6.60
CA ALA A 29 -8.56 -3.02 -6.91
C ALA A 29 -7.44 -4.05 -6.61
N ARG A 30 -6.90 -4.69 -7.67
CA ARG A 30 -5.77 -5.62 -7.57
C ARG A 30 -4.47 -4.83 -7.63
N CYS A 31 -3.91 -4.53 -6.46
CA CYS A 31 -2.71 -3.74 -6.28
C CYS A 31 -1.48 -4.65 -6.21
N THR A 32 -0.59 -4.56 -7.20
CA THR A 32 0.68 -5.31 -7.19
C THR A 32 1.76 -4.46 -6.55
N PHE A 33 2.34 -4.98 -5.46
CA PHE A 33 3.44 -4.36 -4.74
C PHE A 33 4.72 -5.14 -4.93
N SER A 34 5.84 -4.44 -4.87
CA SER A 34 7.16 -5.04 -4.64
C SER A 34 7.84 -4.32 -3.50
N TYR A 35 8.65 -5.01 -2.72
CA TYR A 35 9.46 -4.39 -1.67
C TYR A 35 10.82 -5.03 -1.55
N TYR A 36 11.72 -4.27 -0.94
CA TYR A 36 13.01 -4.68 -0.44
C TYR A 36 13.16 -4.16 1.00
N TRP A 37 13.69 -4.98 1.89
CA TRP A 37 13.98 -4.66 3.28
C TRP A 37 15.32 -5.25 3.70
N ASP A 38 16.18 -4.42 4.28
CA ASP A 38 17.43 -4.83 4.92
C ASP A 38 17.29 -4.76 6.45
N PRO A 39 17.14 -5.91 7.14
CA PRO A 39 17.00 -5.92 8.59
C PRO A 39 18.28 -5.51 9.32
N LYS A 40 19.46 -5.50 8.67
CA LYS A 40 20.73 -5.13 9.32
C LYS A 40 20.84 -3.64 9.56
N ILE A 41 20.34 -2.84 8.61
CA ILE A 41 20.34 -1.38 8.68
C ILE A 41 18.96 -0.81 8.94
N SER A 42 17.92 -1.66 9.01
CA SER A 42 16.52 -1.26 9.22
C SER A 42 16.02 -0.26 8.17
N GLU A 43 16.40 -0.48 6.91
CA GLU A 43 16.00 0.35 5.78
C GLU A 43 15.34 -0.49 4.69
N GLY A 44 14.44 0.13 3.94
CA GLY A 44 13.85 -0.51 2.78
C GLY A 44 13.13 0.45 1.85
N LYS A 45 12.66 -0.10 0.74
CA LYS A 45 11.75 0.59 -0.17
C LYS A 45 10.70 -0.36 -0.67
N ALA A 46 9.51 0.16 -0.91
CA ALA A 46 8.47 -0.54 -1.63
C ALA A 46 8.02 0.26 -2.85
N GLN A 47 7.27 -0.39 -3.71
CA GLN A 47 6.65 0.23 -4.88
C GLN A 47 5.28 -0.39 -5.10
N LEU A 48 4.27 0.45 -5.28
CA LEU A 48 3.04 0.05 -5.96
C LEU A 48 3.33 0.01 -7.46
N VAL A 49 3.55 -1.20 -7.98
CA VAL A 49 3.87 -1.43 -9.39
C VAL A 49 2.68 -1.02 -10.25
N GLY A 50 1.47 -1.45 -9.89
CA GLY A 50 0.27 -1.11 -10.64
C GLY A 50 -1.01 -1.55 -9.96
N ILE A 51 -2.14 -1.10 -10.51
CA ILE A 51 -3.49 -1.49 -10.10
C ILE A 51 -4.20 -2.07 -11.31
N ASN A 52 -4.78 -3.26 -11.16
CA ASN A 52 -5.53 -3.93 -12.22
C ASN A 52 -4.74 -4.11 -13.54
N GLY A 53 -3.40 -4.16 -13.47
CA GLY A 53 -2.53 -4.24 -14.65
C GLY A 53 -2.17 -2.91 -15.30
N SER A 54 -2.75 -1.78 -14.85
CA SER A 54 -2.28 -0.44 -15.20
C SER A 54 -1.02 -0.12 -14.41
N MET A 55 0.09 0.14 -15.10
CA MET A 55 1.38 0.48 -14.50
C MET A 55 1.32 1.89 -13.87
N LEU A 56 1.76 2.00 -12.61
CA LEU A 56 1.79 3.25 -11.84
C LEU A 56 3.20 3.57 -11.34
N ALA A 57 3.94 2.54 -10.92
CA ALA A 57 5.33 2.64 -10.45
C ALA A 57 5.54 3.61 -9.26
N ILE A 58 4.59 3.72 -8.33
CA ILE A 58 4.65 4.68 -7.22
C ILE A 58 5.57 4.16 -6.11
N THR A 59 6.63 4.91 -5.80
CA THR A 59 7.58 4.58 -4.75
C THR A 59 7.01 4.85 -3.35
N LEU A 60 7.28 3.93 -2.43
CA LEU A 60 6.94 4.03 -1.02
C LEU A 60 8.24 3.93 -0.19
N PHE A 61 8.36 4.80 0.81
CA PHE A 61 9.51 4.89 1.69
C PHE A 61 9.22 4.21 3.01
N SER A 62 10.19 3.45 3.52
CA SER A 62 10.05 2.77 4.81
C SER A 62 10.06 3.76 5.97
N GLU A 63 9.20 3.48 6.93
CA GLU A 63 9.18 4.05 8.27
C GLU A 63 9.13 2.87 9.25
N MET A 64 10.08 2.83 10.18
CA MET A 64 10.18 1.72 11.12
C MET A 64 9.19 1.93 12.27
N GLN A 65 8.32 0.95 12.50
CA GLN A 65 7.51 0.85 13.72
C GLN A 65 7.83 -0.51 14.38
N GLU A 66 7.78 -0.58 15.71
CA GLU A 66 8.35 -1.71 16.48
C GLU A 66 8.06 -3.12 15.91
N ARG A 67 6.82 -3.37 15.50
CA ARG A 67 6.35 -4.69 15.03
C ARG A 67 6.03 -4.75 13.54
N TYR A 68 6.14 -3.62 12.84
CA TYR A 68 5.71 -3.49 11.46
C TYR A 68 6.74 -2.71 10.64
N ILE A 69 6.97 -3.17 9.42
CA ILE A 69 7.55 -2.30 8.40
C ILE A 69 6.38 -1.55 7.77
N VAL A 70 6.38 -0.23 7.91
CA VAL A 70 5.40 0.65 7.28
C VAL A 70 6.06 1.30 6.07
N PHE A 71 5.42 1.26 4.92
CA PHE A 71 5.85 1.96 3.72
C PHE A 71 4.80 2.99 3.35
N LYS A 72 5.18 4.27 3.27
CA LYS A 72 4.29 5.38 2.93
C LYS A 72 4.73 6.02 1.62
N SER A 73 3.78 6.38 0.76
CA SER A 73 4.08 7.20 -0.43
C SER A 73 4.40 8.62 -0.02
N ASP A 74 5.50 9.17 -0.54
CA ASP A 74 5.76 10.61 -0.52
C ASP A 74 5.46 11.20 -1.90
N MET A 75 4.18 11.51 -2.14
CA MET A 75 3.69 12.01 -3.41
C MET A 75 2.63 13.10 -3.21
N GLN A 76 2.53 14.01 -4.18
CA GLN A 76 1.37 14.90 -4.28
C GLN A 76 0.18 14.12 -4.87
N PRO A 77 -1.07 14.49 -4.52
CA PRO A 77 -2.24 13.87 -5.10
C PRO A 77 -2.19 13.92 -6.63
N THR A 78 -2.23 12.77 -7.26
CA THR A 78 -1.96 12.62 -8.70
C THR A 78 -3.10 11.89 -9.38
N LYS A 79 -3.50 12.39 -10.55
CA LYS A 79 -4.55 11.77 -11.37
C LYS A 79 -3.97 10.63 -12.19
N TYR A 80 -4.65 9.49 -12.20
CA TYR A 80 -4.31 8.31 -12.99
C TYR A 80 -5.52 7.81 -13.78
N SER A 81 -5.26 7.16 -14.91
CA SER A 81 -6.27 6.40 -15.65
C SER A 81 -5.99 4.91 -15.45
N ILE A 82 -6.87 4.24 -14.72
CA ILE A 82 -6.77 2.81 -14.40
C ILE A 82 -7.91 2.10 -15.11
N LYS A 83 -7.58 1.32 -16.15
CA LYS A 83 -8.58 0.71 -17.06
C LYS A 83 -9.64 1.68 -17.59
N GLY A 84 -9.25 2.93 -17.86
CA GLY A 84 -10.17 3.96 -18.35
C GLY A 84 -11.01 4.66 -17.27
N VAL A 85 -10.88 4.26 -16.00
CA VAL A 85 -11.44 5.00 -14.85
C VAL A 85 -10.41 6.04 -14.41
N GLU A 86 -10.81 7.30 -14.41
CA GLU A 86 -10.00 8.38 -13.87
C GLU A 86 -10.14 8.42 -12.34
N VAL A 87 -9.02 8.31 -11.64
CA VAL A 87 -8.98 8.42 -10.18
C VAL A 87 -7.87 9.36 -9.76
N VAL A 88 -7.97 9.91 -8.56
CA VAL A 88 -6.88 10.65 -7.91
C VAL A 88 -6.36 9.79 -6.78
N ILE A 89 -5.09 9.40 -6.84
CA ILE A 89 -4.41 8.75 -5.73
C ILE A 89 -3.76 9.84 -4.89
N HIS A 90 -4.20 9.97 -3.64
CA HIS A 90 -3.66 10.95 -2.69
C HIS A 90 -2.47 10.37 -1.93
N SER A 91 -2.62 9.16 -1.37
CA SER A 91 -1.55 8.51 -0.60
C SER A 91 -1.75 7.00 -0.58
N ILE A 92 -0.66 6.28 -0.37
CA ILE A 92 -0.60 4.83 -0.26
C ILE A 92 0.17 4.47 1.00
N VAL A 93 -0.36 3.51 1.74
CA VAL A 93 0.28 2.92 2.91
C VAL A 93 0.32 1.41 2.73
N LEU A 94 1.46 0.79 3.00
CA LEU A 94 1.66 -0.66 3.03
C LEU A 94 2.30 -1.05 4.37
N HIS A 95 1.68 -1.98 5.08
CA HIS A 95 2.18 -2.58 6.31
C HIS A 95 2.61 -4.02 6.04
N ILE A 96 3.75 -4.40 6.60
CA ILE A 96 4.24 -5.78 6.63
C ILE A 96 4.56 -6.14 8.07
N SER A 97 3.88 -7.15 8.61
CA SER A 97 4.15 -7.68 9.95
C SER A 97 5.50 -8.39 9.98
N LEU A 98 6.37 -8.03 10.93
CA LEU A 98 7.67 -8.68 11.12
C LEU A 98 7.56 -10.10 11.68
N GLU A 99 6.44 -10.43 12.35
CA GLU A 99 6.22 -11.72 13.01
C GLU A 99 5.47 -12.72 12.11
N THR A 100 4.43 -12.25 11.42
CA THR A 100 3.50 -13.10 10.65
C THR A 100 3.69 -13.01 9.15
N GLU A 101 4.51 -12.05 8.66
CA GLU A 101 4.63 -11.67 7.25
C GLU A 101 3.30 -11.27 6.57
N GLU A 102 2.25 -11.03 7.35
CA GLU A 102 0.98 -10.53 6.87
C GLU A 102 1.15 -9.14 6.27
N LYS A 103 0.44 -8.91 5.16
CA LYS A 103 0.55 -7.69 4.36
C LYS A 103 -0.80 -7.00 4.31
N ALA A 104 -0.79 -5.72 4.63
CA ALA A 104 -1.98 -4.90 4.60
C ALA A 104 -1.69 -3.58 3.91
N ALA A 105 -2.63 -3.05 3.13
CA ALA A 105 -2.44 -1.79 2.44
C ALA A 105 -3.71 -0.95 2.45
N ALA A 106 -3.51 0.35 2.38
CA ALA A 106 -4.55 1.34 2.19
C ALA A 106 -4.16 2.27 1.05
N ILE A 107 -5.15 2.64 0.22
CA ILE A 107 -5.02 3.71 -0.76
C ILE A 107 -6.08 4.76 -0.43
N THR A 108 -5.60 5.97 -0.15
CA THR A 108 -6.44 7.17 -0.02
C THR A 108 -6.61 7.78 -1.41
N PHE A 109 -7.87 7.98 -1.79
CA PHE A 109 -8.24 8.60 -3.06
C PHE A 109 -8.81 10.00 -2.86
N ASN A 110 -8.94 10.71 -3.97
CA ASN A 110 -9.48 12.07 -4.08
C ASN A 110 -8.58 13.14 -3.43
N PHE A 111 -8.62 14.36 -3.98
CA PHE A 111 -7.81 15.48 -3.45
C PHE A 111 -8.14 15.83 -2.00
N ASN A 112 -9.39 15.58 -1.58
CA ASN A 112 -9.89 15.84 -0.24
C ASN A 112 -9.82 14.60 0.68
N LYS A 113 -9.18 13.51 0.25
CA LYS A 113 -9.05 12.26 1.02
C LYS A 113 -10.38 11.56 1.34
N SER A 114 -11.46 11.86 0.62
CA SER A 114 -12.81 11.40 0.97
C SER A 114 -13.06 9.89 0.85
N VAL A 115 -12.12 9.14 0.29
CA VAL A 115 -12.24 7.69 0.13
C VAL A 115 -10.94 7.00 0.53
N ILE A 116 -11.04 5.98 1.37
CA ILE A 116 -9.93 5.11 1.75
C ILE A 116 -10.33 3.67 1.47
N GLN A 117 -9.66 3.03 0.51
CA GLN A 117 -9.83 1.59 0.23
C GLN A 117 -8.72 0.77 0.86
N THR A 118 -9.08 -0.41 1.36
CA THR A 118 -8.18 -1.29 2.10
C THR A 118 -8.39 -2.76 1.74
N ASN A 119 -7.44 -3.62 2.09
CA ASN A 119 -7.65 -5.08 2.13
C ASN A 119 -8.06 -5.52 3.54
N GLU A 120 -8.57 -6.75 3.65
CA GLU A 120 -9.06 -7.34 4.91
C GLU A 120 -8.06 -7.30 6.08
N GLY A 121 -6.76 -7.34 5.79
CA GLY A 121 -5.71 -7.28 6.82
C GLY A 121 -5.46 -5.89 7.40
N TYR A 122 -6.05 -4.83 6.86
CA TYR A 122 -5.76 -3.46 7.28
C TYR A 122 -6.56 -3.05 8.51
N LYS A 123 -5.89 -2.94 9.65
CA LYS A 123 -6.53 -2.61 10.94
C LYS A 123 -6.60 -1.12 11.28
N GLY A 124 -6.36 -0.23 10.31
CA GLY A 124 -6.45 1.21 10.53
C GLY A 124 -5.57 1.66 11.69
N ILE A 125 -4.24 1.60 11.51
CA ILE A 125 -3.33 2.23 12.46
C ILE A 125 -3.47 3.74 12.21
N MET A 126 -4.48 4.34 12.83
CA MET A 126 -4.54 5.77 13.08
C MET A 126 -3.44 6.05 14.10
N GLU A 127 -2.38 6.71 13.65
CA GLU A 127 -1.57 7.54 14.56
C GLU A 127 -2.41 8.74 15.01
#